data_AF-A0AAD8ACH3-F1
#
_entry.id   AF-A0AAD8ACH3-F1
#
_cell.length_a   1.000
_cell.length_b   1.000
_cell.length_c   1.000
_cell.angle_alpha   90.00
_cell.angle_beta   90.00
_cell.angle_gamma   90.00
#
_symmetry.space_group_name_H-M   'P 1'
#
loop_
_entity.id
_entity.type
_entity.pdbx_description
1 polymer ?
#
loop_
_entity_poly.entity_id
_entity_poly.type
_entity_poly.pdbx_seq_one_letter_code
_entity_poly.pdbx_strand_id
1 'polypeptide(L)'
;MSFSENIDILHLIQKLKQIGFEVTHELVQRIRKGDPWTFVSIYNYLFFESEKCINRNISHGISPEAYNKNDEEKVSGSGIYKILKTVFGYIPRLTLEEFIANNHAKQKVLMCQDVIKLIQDRTSHLKACDTLNKEICQQGDGYNTRIKTEP
;
A
#
# COMPACT_ATOMS: atom_id res chain seq x y z
N MET A 1 -23.12 -15.22 6.83
CA MET A 1 -22.47 -13.93 6.51
C MET A 1 -23.45 -12.82 6.86
N SER A 2 -23.04 -11.90 7.72
CA SER A 2 -23.91 -10.82 8.21
C SER A 2 -24.08 -9.71 7.16
N PHE A 3 -25.12 -8.87 7.31
CA PHE A 3 -25.34 -7.71 6.43
C PHE A 3 -24.16 -6.73 6.45
N SER A 4 -23.58 -6.49 7.63
CA SER A 4 -22.38 -5.64 7.81
C SER A 4 -21.17 -6.16 7.03
N GLU A 5 -20.92 -7.47 7.04
CA GLU A 5 -19.77 -8.06 6.30
C GLU A 5 -19.89 -7.85 4.79
N ASN A 6 -21.11 -7.90 4.24
CA ASN A 6 -21.32 -7.67 2.82
C ASN A 6 -21.03 -6.22 2.42
N ILE A 7 -21.40 -5.25 3.26
CA ILE A 7 -21.08 -3.83 3.03
C ILE A 7 -19.56 -3.62 3.03
N ASP A 8 -18.86 -4.20 4.01
CA ASP A 8 -17.40 -4.08 4.11
C ASP A 8 -16.71 -4.62 2.86
N ILE A 9 -17.16 -5.77 2.36
CA ILE A 9 -16.63 -6.36 1.11
C ILE A 9 -16.90 -5.44 -0.08
N LEU A 10 -18.13 -4.92 -0.23
CA LEU A 10 -18.46 -4.03 -1.34
C LEU A 10 -17.61 -2.75 -1.32
N HIS A 11 -17.39 -2.17 -0.13
CA HIS A 11 -16.49 -1.02 0.03
C HIS A 11 -15.05 -1.35 -0.36
N LEU A 12 -14.53 -2.53 0.01
CA LEU A 12 -13.20 -2.96 -0.42
C LEU A 12 -13.13 -3.08 -1.94
N ILE A 13 -14.11 -3.72 -2.56
CA ILE A 13 -14.18 -3.87 -4.03
C ILE A 13 -14.17 -2.51 -4.73
N GLN A 14 -14.96 -1.56 -4.23
CA GLN A 14 -14.98 -0.21 -4.80
C GLN A 14 -13.61 0.46 -4.71
N LYS A 15 -12.93 0.36 -3.55
CA LYS A 15 -11.57 0.90 -3.36
C LYS A 15 -10.55 0.25 -4.30
N LEU A 16 -10.61 -1.07 -4.47
CA LEU A 16 -9.73 -1.82 -5.38
C LEU A 16 -9.89 -1.34 -6.83
N LYS A 17 -11.14 -1.13 -7.29
CA LYS A 17 -11.38 -0.57 -8.62
C LYS A 17 -10.83 0.86 -8.77
N GLN A 18 -10.96 1.70 -7.74
CA GLN A 18 -10.45 3.08 -7.75
C GLN A 18 -8.92 3.18 -7.81
N ILE A 19 -8.22 2.13 -7.40
CA ILE A 19 -6.75 2.08 -7.49
C ILE A 19 -6.26 1.35 -8.75
N GLY A 20 -7.18 0.89 -9.62
CA GLY A 20 -6.83 0.19 -10.86
C GLY A 20 -6.63 -1.32 -10.71
N PHE A 21 -7.01 -1.91 -9.58
CA PHE A 21 -6.93 -3.37 -9.40
C PHE A 21 -8.08 -4.07 -10.13
N GLU A 22 -7.75 -5.13 -10.88
CA GLU A 22 -8.74 -5.92 -11.60
C GLU A 22 -9.62 -6.73 -10.61
N VAL A 23 -10.94 -6.52 -10.69
CA VAL A 23 -11.90 -7.24 -9.84
C VAL A 23 -12.78 -8.14 -10.71
N THR A 24 -12.52 -9.44 -10.64
CA THR A 24 -13.35 -10.48 -11.27
C THR A 24 -14.42 -11.00 -10.31
N HIS A 25 -15.46 -11.65 -10.85
CA HIS A 25 -16.48 -12.30 -10.01
C HIS A 25 -15.89 -13.39 -9.11
N GLU A 26 -14.93 -14.17 -9.63
CA GLU A 26 -14.25 -15.21 -8.86
C GLU A 26 -13.48 -14.64 -7.66
N LEU A 27 -12.76 -13.53 -7.86
CA LEU A 27 -12.05 -12.83 -6.79
C LEU A 27 -13.02 -12.45 -5.65
N VAL A 28 -14.19 -11.90 -5.98
CA VAL A 28 -15.20 -11.53 -4.97
C VAL A 28 -15.65 -12.75 -4.16
N GLN A 29 -15.83 -13.91 -4.80
CA GLN A 29 -16.18 -15.14 -4.09
C GLN A 29 -15.05 -15.62 -3.16
N ARG A 30 -13.79 -15.47 -3.57
CA ARG A 30 -12.63 -15.84 -2.75
C ARG A 30 -12.44 -14.89 -1.56
N ILE A 31 -12.67 -13.58 -1.75
CA ILE A 31 -12.72 -12.58 -0.66
C ILE A 31 -13.80 -12.95 0.35
N ARG A 32 -15.00 -13.31 -0.11
CA ARG A 32 -16.11 -13.76 0.75
C ARG A 32 -15.76 -14.99 1.59
N LYS A 33 -15.00 -15.91 1.01
CA LYS A 33 -14.50 -17.11 1.71
C LYS A 33 -13.36 -16.82 2.68
N GLY A 34 -12.71 -15.66 2.59
CA GLY A 34 -11.54 -15.36 3.41
C GLY A 34 -10.27 -16.04 2.90
N ASP A 35 -10.20 -16.37 1.60
CA ASP A 35 -9.05 -17.06 1.03
C ASP A 35 -7.76 -16.21 1.16
N PRO A 36 -6.73 -16.70 1.90
CA PRO A 36 -5.52 -15.94 2.18
C PRO A 36 -4.78 -15.52 0.91
N TRP A 37 -4.72 -16.38 -0.10
CA TRP A 37 -3.96 -16.14 -1.32
C TRP A 37 -4.51 -14.96 -2.11
N THR A 38 -5.82 -14.78 -2.09
CA THR A 38 -6.47 -13.61 -2.67
C THR A 38 -6.00 -12.32 -2.02
N PHE A 39 -5.92 -12.29 -0.68
CA PHE A 39 -5.43 -11.11 0.04
C PHE A 39 -3.94 -10.88 -0.19
N VAL A 40 -3.12 -11.94 -0.26
CA VAL A 40 -1.70 -11.83 -0.61
C VAL A 40 -1.52 -11.15 -1.98
N SER A 41 -2.29 -11.56 -3.00
CA SER A 41 -2.24 -10.93 -4.32
C SER A 41 -2.63 -9.46 -4.29
N ILE A 42 -3.65 -9.10 -3.52
CA ILE A 42 -4.04 -7.70 -3.32
C ILE A 42 -2.90 -6.90 -2.68
N TYR A 43 -2.23 -7.44 -1.65
CA TYR A 43 -1.09 -6.76 -1.02
C TYR A 43 0.10 -6.60 -1.95
N ASN A 44 0.42 -7.63 -2.74
CA ASN A 44 1.50 -7.53 -3.73
C ASN A 44 1.22 -6.40 -4.73
N TYR A 45 0.00 -6.33 -5.26
CA TYR A 45 -0.39 -5.22 -6.12
C TYR A 45 -0.25 -3.86 -5.42
N LEU A 46 -0.74 -3.75 -4.18
CA LEU A 46 -0.70 -2.51 -3.40
C LEU A 46 0.72 -2.02 -3.08
N PHE A 47 1.68 -2.93 -2.92
CA PHE A 47 3.05 -2.58 -2.55
C PHE A 47 3.95 -2.34 -3.76
N PHE A 48 3.76 -3.07 -4.86
CA PHE A 48 4.70 -3.09 -5.98
C PHE A 48 4.12 -2.54 -7.29
N GLU A 49 2.87 -2.85 -7.62
CA GLU A 49 2.32 -2.64 -8.97
C GLU A 49 1.39 -1.44 -9.13
N SER A 50 0.75 -0.96 -8.06
CA SER A 50 -0.13 0.21 -8.18
C SER A 50 0.66 1.44 -8.63
N GLU A 51 0.12 2.23 -9.56
CA GLU A 51 0.75 3.49 -10.03
C GLU A 51 0.96 4.51 -8.88
N LYS A 52 0.25 4.29 -7.76
CA LYS A 52 0.36 5.07 -6.51
C LYS A 52 1.43 4.52 -5.58
N CYS A 53 2.15 3.45 -5.96
CA CYS A 53 3.04 2.70 -5.10
C CYS A 53 4.21 3.54 -4.60
N ILE A 54 4.47 3.32 -3.32
CA ILE A 54 5.60 3.77 -2.53
C ILE A 54 6.86 2.98 -2.93
N ASN A 55 6.98 2.54 -4.20
CA ASN A 55 7.98 1.55 -4.64
C ASN A 55 9.41 2.08 -4.44
N ARG A 56 9.60 3.41 -4.55
CA ARG A 56 10.91 4.04 -4.33
C ARG A 56 11.37 4.04 -2.86
N ASN A 57 10.46 4.03 -1.88
CA ASN A 57 10.81 4.02 -0.45
C ASN A 57 10.65 2.64 0.21
N ILE A 58 9.80 1.78 -0.35
CA ILE A 58 9.63 0.39 0.10
C ILE A 58 10.91 -0.41 -0.19
N SER A 59 11.48 -0.28 -1.39
CA SER A 59 12.66 -1.04 -1.82
C SER A 59 13.92 -0.83 -0.98
N HIS A 60 14.06 0.33 -0.31
CA HIS A 60 15.21 0.61 0.56
C HIS A 60 15.06 0.10 2.01
N GLY A 61 13.84 -0.27 2.43
CA GLY A 61 13.55 -0.71 3.81
C GLY A 61 13.10 -2.17 3.93
N ILE A 62 12.87 -2.86 2.82
CA ILE A 62 12.51 -4.28 2.82
C ILE A 62 13.78 -5.15 2.77
N SER A 63 13.93 -6.02 3.77
CA SER A 63 14.92 -7.09 3.75
C SER A 63 14.49 -8.20 2.76
N PRO A 64 15.45 -8.81 2.00
CA PRO A 64 15.17 -9.86 1.01
C PRO A 64 14.30 -11.02 1.51
N GLU A 65 14.32 -11.29 2.81
CA GLU A 65 13.53 -12.32 3.48
C GLU A 65 12.00 -12.10 3.44
N ALA A 66 11.54 -10.89 3.13
CA ALA A 66 10.12 -10.60 2.97
C ALA A 66 9.57 -11.16 1.64
N TYR A 67 10.44 -11.31 0.64
CA TYR A 67 10.05 -11.89 -0.63
C TYR A 67 9.87 -13.40 -0.50
N ASN A 68 9.04 -13.95 -1.36
CA ASN A 68 8.87 -15.38 -1.48
C ASN A 68 10.18 -15.97 -1.99
N LYS A 69 10.66 -17.02 -1.32
CA LYS A 69 11.93 -17.69 -1.69
C LYS A 69 11.95 -18.23 -3.12
N ASN A 70 10.77 -18.41 -3.72
CA ASN A 70 10.61 -18.93 -5.08
C ASN A 70 10.21 -17.86 -6.11
N ASP A 71 9.94 -16.63 -5.67
CA ASP A 71 9.48 -15.54 -6.53
C ASP A 71 9.81 -14.20 -5.87
N GLU A 72 10.94 -13.59 -6.28
CA GLU A 72 11.43 -12.32 -5.71
C GLU A 72 10.49 -11.14 -5.99
N GLU A 73 9.52 -11.29 -6.90
CA GLU A 73 8.51 -10.27 -7.21
C GLU A 73 7.26 -10.38 -6.33
N LYS A 74 7.13 -11.43 -5.50
CA LYS A 74 5.97 -11.65 -4.65
C LYS A 74 6.36 -11.75 -3.19
N VAL A 75 5.65 -11.04 -2.33
CA VAL A 75 5.86 -11.08 -0.90
C VAL A 75 5.05 -12.22 -0.30
N SER A 76 5.69 -12.99 0.59
CA SER A 76 5.04 -14.06 1.35
C SER A 76 4.11 -13.48 2.42
N GLY A 77 3.22 -14.31 3.00
CA GLY A 77 2.35 -13.86 4.10
C GLY A 77 3.13 -13.22 5.26
N SER A 78 4.29 -13.78 5.62
CA SER A 78 5.20 -13.22 6.64
C SER A 78 5.85 -11.92 6.17
N GLY A 79 6.19 -11.81 4.90
CA GLY A 79 6.71 -10.59 4.30
C GLY A 79 5.72 -9.43 4.35
N ILE A 80 4.43 -9.67 4.10
CA ILE A 80 3.39 -8.65 4.20
C ILE A 80 3.38 -8.07 5.61
N TYR A 81 3.43 -8.94 6.63
CA TYR A 81 3.47 -8.51 8.03
C TYR A 81 4.74 -7.71 8.37
N LYS A 82 5.88 -8.08 7.80
CA LYS A 82 7.15 -7.33 7.95
C LYS A 82 6.98 -5.93 7.37
N ILE A 83 6.49 -5.81 6.13
CA ILE A 83 6.24 -4.53 5.45
C ILE A 83 5.28 -3.66 6.25
N LEU A 84 4.16 -4.22 6.69
CA LEU A 84 3.16 -3.48 7.46
C LEU A 84 3.75 -2.87 8.74
N LYS A 85 4.57 -3.64 9.46
CA LYS A 85 5.21 -3.15 10.69
C LYS A 85 6.34 -2.17 10.42
N THR A 86 7.27 -2.51 9.51
CA THR A 86 8.51 -1.73 9.34
C THR A 86 8.31 -0.50 8.47
N VAL A 87 7.50 -0.59 7.42
CA VAL A 87 7.28 0.51 6.48
C VAL A 87 6.13 1.39 6.92
N PHE A 88 5.03 0.80 7.40
CA PHE A 88 3.80 1.53 7.72
C PHE A 88 3.55 1.74 9.21
N GLY A 89 4.33 1.11 10.10
CA GLY A 89 4.08 1.15 11.55
C GLY A 89 2.73 0.54 11.94
N TYR A 90 2.10 -0.23 11.05
CA TYR A 90 0.77 -0.79 11.25
C TYR A 90 0.84 -2.07 12.07
N ILE A 91 -0.07 -2.20 13.05
CA ILE A 91 -0.22 -3.39 13.88
C ILE A 91 -1.38 -4.23 13.31
N PRO A 92 -1.10 -5.38 12.67
CA PRO A 92 -2.15 -6.23 12.13
C PRO A 92 -3.11 -6.73 13.21
N ARG A 93 -4.40 -6.75 12.88
CA ARG A 93 -5.47 -7.25 13.77
C ARG A 93 -5.54 -8.77 13.86
N LEU A 94 -4.93 -9.45 12.88
CA LEU A 94 -4.82 -10.90 12.82
C LEU A 94 -3.37 -11.30 13.08
N THR A 95 -3.16 -12.44 13.72
CA THR A 95 -1.87 -13.13 13.68
C THR A 95 -1.60 -13.68 12.27
N LEU A 96 -0.34 -14.05 12.00
CA LEU A 96 0.02 -14.64 10.71
C LEU A 96 -0.74 -15.96 10.45
N GLU A 97 -0.93 -16.78 11.48
CA GLU A 97 -1.68 -18.05 11.38
C GLU A 97 -3.14 -17.81 11.02
N GLU A 98 -3.81 -16.86 11.68
CA GLU A 98 -5.18 -16.48 11.39
C GLU A 98 -5.32 -15.82 10.01
N PHE A 99 -4.28 -15.12 9.54
CA PHE A 99 -4.25 -14.58 8.19
C PHE A 99 -4.16 -15.67 7.13
N ILE A 100 -3.36 -16.72 7.35
CA ILE A 100 -3.18 -17.83 6.39
C ILE A 100 -4.35 -18.83 6.43
N ALA A 101 -5.13 -18.89 7.50
CA ALA A 101 -6.31 -19.76 7.57
C ALA A 101 -7.42 -19.31 6.58
N ASN A 102 -8.24 -20.23 6.05
CA ASN A 102 -9.34 -19.93 5.09
C ASN A 102 -10.60 -19.32 5.74
N ASN A 103 -10.44 -18.61 6.84
CA ASN A 103 -11.50 -17.96 7.62
C ASN A 103 -11.11 -16.48 7.87
N HIS A 104 -11.78 -15.82 8.82
CA HIS A 104 -11.53 -14.40 9.17
C HIS A 104 -11.69 -13.42 8.00
N ALA A 105 -12.61 -13.70 7.07
CA ALA A 105 -12.85 -12.86 5.89
C ALA A 105 -13.07 -11.38 6.26
N LYS A 106 -13.90 -11.11 7.27
CA LYS A 106 -14.18 -9.75 7.74
C LYS A 106 -12.91 -9.04 8.20
N GLN A 107 -12.13 -9.68 9.06
CA GLN A 107 -10.92 -9.08 9.62
C GLN A 107 -9.87 -8.82 8.54
N LYS A 108 -9.75 -9.72 7.55
CA LYS A 108 -8.86 -9.52 6.38
C LYS A 108 -9.32 -8.36 5.51
N VAL A 109 -10.63 -8.24 5.28
CA VAL A 109 -11.22 -7.12 4.53
C VAL A 109 -10.93 -5.80 5.23
N LEU A 110 -11.19 -5.71 6.54
CA LEU A 110 -10.91 -4.50 7.32
C LEU A 110 -9.41 -4.16 7.30
N MET A 111 -8.55 -5.15 7.48
CA MET A 111 -7.10 -4.98 7.43
C MET A 111 -6.65 -4.44 6.06
N CYS A 112 -7.17 -4.98 4.95
CA CYS A 112 -6.88 -4.44 3.61
C CYS A 112 -7.36 -3.00 3.44
N GLN A 113 -8.56 -2.68 3.94
CA GLN A 113 -9.09 -1.31 3.86
C GLN A 113 -8.24 -0.31 4.65
N ASP A 114 -7.75 -0.71 5.81
CA ASP A 114 -6.83 0.10 6.63
C ASP A 114 -5.52 0.36 5.87
N VAL A 115 -4.96 -0.67 5.25
CA VAL A 115 -3.70 -0.55 4.49
C VAL A 115 -3.86 0.30 3.23
N ILE A 116 -4.95 0.14 2.48
CA ILE A 116 -5.25 1.02 1.34
C ILE A 116 -5.29 2.48 1.79
N LYS A 117 -5.92 2.77 2.93
CA LYS A 117 -5.97 4.13 3.47
C LYS A 117 -4.58 4.64 3.84
N LEU A 118 -3.77 3.84 4.54
CA LEU A 118 -2.39 4.21 4.89
C LEU A 118 -1.54 4.53 3.66
N ILE A 119 -1.68 3.74 2.59
CA ILE A 119 -0.98 3.99 1.33
C ILE A 119 -1.47 5.31 0.71
N GLN A 120 -2.78 5.52 0.64
CA GLN A 120 -3.36 6.75 0.08
C GLN A 120 -2.95 8.00 0.85
N ASP A 121 -2.96 7.95 2.18
CA ASP A 121 -2.53 9.05 3.05
C ASP A 121 -1.05 9.37 2.79
N ARG A 122 -0.18 8.34 2.79
CA ARG A 122 1.25 8.51 2.53
C ARG A 122 1.55 9.07 1.13
N THR A 123 0.88 8.55 0.09
CA THR A 123 1.05 9.04 -1.28
C THR A 123 0.55 10.48 -1.44
N SER A 124 -0.51 10.88 -0.73
CA SER A 124 -1.01 12.26 -0.72
C SER A 124 -0.01 13.21 -0.05
N HIS A 125 0.59 12.81 1.07
CA HIS A 125 1.66 13.56 1.72
C HIS A 125 2.89 13.73 0.83
N LEU A 126 3.30 12.67 0.11
CA LEU A 126 4.43 12.74 -0.83
C LEU A 126 4.15 13.74 -1.96
N LYS A 127 2.96 13.69 -2.56
CA LYS A 127 2.57 14.65 -3.59
C LYS A 127 2.56 16.09 -3.07
N ALA A 128 2.08 16.31 -1.84
CA ALA A 128 2.08 17.64 -1.23
C ALA A 128 3.52 18.16 -0.98
N CYS A 129 4.42 17.30 -0.47
CA CYS A 129 5.83 17.65 -0.27
C CYS A 129 6.57 17.90 -1.60
N ASP A 130 6.28 17.14 -2.65
CA ASP A 130 6.88 17.35 -3.97
C ASP A 130 6.40 18.66 -4.61
N THR A 131 5.13 19.04 -4.41
CA THR A 131 4.61 20.34 -4.85
C THR A 131 5.26 21.49 -4.07
N LEU A 132 5.38 21.37 -2.74
CA LEU A 132 6.07 22.37 -1.91
C LEU A 132 7.55 22.52 -2.30
N ASN A 133 8.26 21.43 -2.56
CA ASN A 133 9.65 21.48 -3.02
C ASN A 133 9.78 22.12 -4.40
N LYS A 134 8.81 21.92 -5.30
CA LYS A 134 8.78 22.61 -6.60
C LYS A 134 8.49 24.10 -6.46
N GLU A 135 7.64 24.51 -5.53
CA GLU A 135 7.37 25.93 -5.24
C GLU A 135 8.60 26.62 -4.60
N ILE A 136 9.31 25.95 -3.71
CA ILE A 136 10.56 26.46 -3.11
C ILE A 136 11.68 26.59 -4.16
N CYS A 137 11.79 25.65 -5.11
CA CYS A 137 12.77 25.74 -6.20
C CYS A 137 12.41 26.77 -7.29
N GLN A 138 11.14 27.15 -7.43
CA GLN A 138 10.71 28.18 -8.40
C GLN A 138 10.76 29.62 -7.85
N GLN A 139 10.97 29.79 -6.55
CA GLN A 139 11.20 31.12 -5.94
C GLN A 139 12.69 31.43 -5.67
N GLY A 140 13.60 30.60 -6.18
CA GLY A 140 15.05 30.73 -5.97
C GLY A 140 15.83 31.54 -7.02
N ASP A 141 15.19 32.07 -8.07
CA ASP A 141 15.87 32.86 -9.11
C ASP A 141 15.50 34.35 -9.00
N GLY A 142 16.13 35.02 -8.06
CA GLY A 142 16.06 36.47 -7.99
C GLY A 142 16.50 36.95 -6.64
N TYR A 143 17.81 37.15 -6.48
CA TYR A 143 18.50 38.18 -5.70
C TYR A 143 19.86 37.61 -5.30
N ASN A 144 20.87 37.80 -6.16
CA ASN A 144 22.16 38.17 -5.59
C ASN A 144 22.92 39.13 -6.50
N THR A 145 23.45 40.13 -5.81
CA THR A 145 23.90 41.43 -6.24
C THR A 145 25.14 41.39 -7.11
N ARG A 146 25.13 42.24 -8.16
CA ARG A 146 26.33 42.80 -8.79
C ARG A 146 27.29 43.28 -7.71
N ILE A 147 28.37 42.55 -7.47
CA ILE A 147 29.60 43.14 -6.93
C ILE A 147 30.33 43.72 -8.14
N LYS A 148 30.15 45.03 -8.37
CA LYS A 148 31.04 45.80 -9.23
C LYS A 148 32.37 45.95 -8.50
N THR A 149 33.40 45.25 -8.94
CA THR A 149 34.78 45.71 -8.79
C THR A 149 35.10 46.53 -10.05
N GLU A 150 35.11 47.84 -9.90
CA GLU A 150 35.67 48.78 -10.89
C GLU A 150 37.21 48.82 -10.74
N PRO A 151 37.94 49.18 -11.83
CA PRO A 151 39.36 48.87 -12.05
C PRO A 151 40.37 49.72 -11.26
#